data_AF-A0A2L0IC34-F1
#
_entry.id   AF-A0A2L0IC34-F1
#
_cell.length_a   1.000
_cell.length_b   1.000
_cell.length_c   1.000
_cell.angle_alpha   90.00
_cell.angle_beta   90.00
_cell.angle_gamma   90.00
#
_symmetry.space_group_name_H-M   'P 1'
#
loop_
_entity.id
_entity.type
_entity.pdbx_description
1 polymer ?
#
loop_
_entity_poly.entity_id
_entity_poly.type
_entity_poly.pdbx_seq_one_letter_code
_entity_poly.pdbx_strand_id
1 'polypeptide(L)'
;MTFKVIGNTKDIKSDTHVIYCQASPEKFLDIVGNNFGEFSIQRKRETHKAYRRLKEDIIEGALLPSITLSVKHHLVENIIRSIGNEKDLERLLSSNGVVDILDGLQRTYILNDLKESGVVFKENQTLLLEYWLEPSLSKLIYRMIVLNSGQKAMSMRHQIELLFMSLKETISPEIPSIEIITEKETKRRTQSNKYHLSNIVSSYHAFITSSHESDKENLVAQKLIDEGSFDLSESELTAQFEEYISYLKKFVELDALFWVIYSDVSTLEEEHNVKLGDAQIWFGSENVMMSLFSAIQQSLKNGKKHRVDQAIESLLKRVHDGDSDPLGLVNFNGVKLGQFSKKANMGFITRKLIHTGFKEFIRECGETHLNECWPLAAE
;
A
#
# COMPACT_ATOMS: atom_id res chain seq x y z
N MET A 1 21.38 0.68 -29.61
CA MET A 1 21.54 0.50 -28.15
C MET A 1 21.41 -0.98 -27.85
N THR A 2 22.32 -1.51 -27.04
CA THR A 2 22.41 -2.95 -26.75
C THR A 2 21.44 -3.32 -25.64
N PHE A 3 20.54 -4.26 -25.94
CA PHE A 3 19.80 -5.05 -24.97
C PHE A 3 20.04 -6.51 -25.34
N LYS A 4 20.33 -7.34 -24.36
CA LYS A 4 20.62 -8.75 -24.58
C LYS A 4 20.10 -9.60 -23.44
N VAL A 5 19.42 -10.69 -23.76
CA VAL A 5 19.14 -11.74 -22.75
C VAL A 5 20.41 -12.56 -22.56
N ILE A 6 20.84 -12.73 -21.31
CA ILE A 6 22.10 -13.45 -20.98
C ILE A 6 21.86 -14.75 -20.23
N GLY A 7 20.65 -14.98 -19.71
CA GLY A 7 20.28 -16.23 -19.06
C GLY A 7 18.88 -16.22 -18.49
N ASN A 8 18.41 -17.40 -18.07
CA ASN A 8 17.18 -17.55 -17.31
C ASN A 8 17.37 -18.58 -16.19
N THR A 9 16.59 -18.44 -15.13
CA THR A 9 16.51 -19.40 -14.02
C THR A 9 15.10 -19.40 -13.44
N LYS A 10 14.89 -20.23 -12.43
CA LYS A 10 13.67 -20.27 -11.63
C LYS A 10 14.01 -20.12 -10.15
N ASP A 11 13.37 -19.18 -9.45
CA ASP A 11 13.40 -19.15 -8.00
C ASP A 11 12.54 -20.30 -7.49
N ILE A 12 13.19 -21.31 -6.87
CA ILE A 12 12.51 -22.56 -6.49
C ILE A 12 11.50 -22.33 -5.36
N LYS A 13 11.72 -21.33 -4.51
CA LYS A 13 10.86 -21.07 -3.36
C LYS A 13 9.51 -20.49 -3.79
N SER A 14 9.55 -19.48 -4.64
CA SER A 14 8.35 -18.79 -5.14
C SER A 14 7.81 -19.36 -6.46
N ASP A 15 8.55 -20.30 -7.08
CA ASP A 15 8.26 -20.84 -8.41
C ASP A 15 8.29 -19.77 -9.53
N THR A 16 9.03 -18.67 -9.32
CA THR A 16 9.09 -17.53 -10.24
C THR A 16 10.15 -17.72 -11.32
N HIS A 17 9.82 -17.40 -12.58
CA HIS A 17 10.82 -17.30 -13.64
C HIS A 17 11.61 -15.99 -13.54
N VAL A 18 12.93 -16.08 -13.65
CA VAL A 18 13.83 -14.92 -13.61
C VAL A 18 14.67 -14.90 -14.88
N ILE A 19 14.66 -13.77 -15.59
CA ILE A 19 15.47 -13.55 -16.80
C ILE A 19 16.56 -12.55 -16.49
N TYR A 20 17.80 -12.92 -16.77
CA TYR A 20 18.94 -12.03 -16.67
C TYR A 20 19.17 -11.37 -18.01
N CYS A 21 19.27 -10.04 -17.98
CA CYS A 21 19.49 -9.22 -19.16
C CYS A 21 20.67 -8.28 -18.95
N GLN A 22 21.28 -7.87 -20.06
CA GLN A 22 22.32 -6.85 -20.11
C GLN A 22 21.82 -5.70 -21.00
N ALA A 23 21.94 -4.46 -20.52
CA ALA A 23 21.51 -3.28 -21.26
C ALA A 23 22.50 -2.13 -21.11
N SER A 24 22.60 -1.25 -22.12
CA SER A 24 23.28 0.04 -21.92
C SER A 24 22.50 0.92 -20.92
N PRO A 25 23.16 1.83 -20.18
CA PRO A 25 22.48 2.78 -19.29
C PRO A 25 21.33 3.54 -19.96
N GLU A 26 21.53 3.98 -21.21
CA GLU A 26 20.50 4.70 -21.97
C GLU A 26 19.32 3.82 -22.31
N LYS A 27 19.57 2.55 -22.67
CA LYS A 27 18.49 1.61 -22.98
C LYS A 27 17.71 1.24 -21.74
N PHE A 28 18.39 1.06 -20.61
CA PHE A 28 17.74 0.84 -19.33
C PHE A 28 16.82 2.01 -18.96
N LEU A 29 17.30 3.25 -19.08
CA LEU A 29 16.50 4.46 -18.81
C LEU A 29 15.31 4.60 -19.77
N ASP A 30 15.44 4.14 -21.03
CA ASP A 30 14.33 4.05 -21.98
C ASP A 30 13.28 2.99 -21.57
N ILE A 31 13.72 1.84 -21.05
CA ILE A 31 12.83 0.76 -20.59
C ILE A 31 11.97 1.21 -19.40
N VAL A 32 12.60 1.82 -18.38
CA VAL A 32 11.88 2.26 -17.17
C VAL A 32 11.05 3.54 -17.40
N GLY A 33 11.37 4.29 -18.46
CA GLY A 33 10.67 5.50 -18.87
C GLY A 33 10.85 6.68 -17.90
N ASN A 34 10.47 7.89 -18.30
CA ASN A 34 10.70 9.11 -17.51
C ASN A 34 9.95 9.14 -16.16
N ASN A 35 9.00 8.22 -15.98
CA ASN A 35 8.13 8.16 -14.81
C ASN A 35 8.63 7.19 -13.74
N PHE A 36 9.85 6.63 -13.89
CA PHE A 36 10.41 5.67 -12.93
C PHE A 36 10.52 6.25 -11.51
N GLY A 37 10.66 7.59 -11.38
CA GLY A 37 10.73 8.32 -10.12
C GLY A 37 9.47 9.13 -9.77
N GLU A 38 8.43 9.06 -10.61
CA GLU A 38 7.16 9.77 -10.40
C GLU A 38 6.32 9.19 -9.26
N PHE A 39 6.76 8.06 -8.73
CA PHE A 39 6.21 7.41 -7.58
C PHE A 39 6.87 7.96 -6.31
N SER A 40 6.32 9.08 -5.82
CA SER A 40 6.75 9.93 -4.70
C SER A 40 6.86 9.25 -3.32
N ILE A 41 6.68 7.94 -3.29
CA ILE A 41 6.69 7.05 -2.13
C ILE A 41 8.08 6.42 -1.91
N GLN A 42 8.89 6.34 -2.96
CA GLN A 42 10.26 5.88 -2.84
C GLN A 42 11.13 6.82 -2.03
N ARG A 43 12.07 6.28 -1.22
CA ARG A 43 12.95 7.08 -0.34
C ARG A 43 13.29 8.39 -1.05
N LYS A 44 12.85 9.52 -0.46
CA LYS A 44 13.24 10.85 -0.92
C LYS A 44 14.71 10.79 -1.28
N ARG A 45 15.05 11.24 -2.49
CA ARG A 45 16.41 11.29 -3.00
C ARG A 45 17.36 11.63 -1.86
N GLU A 46 18.15 10.64 -1.43
CA GLU A 46 19.01 10.84 -0.28
C GLU A 46 20.22 11.66 -0.77
N THR A 47 20.49 12.80 -0.13
CA THR A 47 21.68 13.59 -0.44
C THR A 47 22.84 13.12 0.43
N HIS A 48 23.25 11.86 0.27
CA HIS A 48 24.40 11.31 0.98
C HIS A 48 25.71 11.64 0.25
N LYS A 49 26.78 12.01 0.99
CA LYS A 49 28.13 12.25 0.41
C LYS A 49 28.64 11.06 -0.41
N ALA A 50 28.22 9.84 -0.07
CA ALA A 50 28.56 8.61 -0.79
C ALA A 50 28.07 8.61 -2.27
N TYR A 51 27.01 9.34 -2.60
CA TYR A 51 26.50 9.42 -3.98
C TYR A 51 27.38 10.25 -4.91
N ARG A 52 28.23 11.13 -4.36
CA ARG A 52 29.22 11.85 -5.17
C ARG A 52 30.22 10.87 -5.77
N ARG A 53 30.75 9.98 -4.94
CA ARG A 53 31.69 8.93 -5.37
C ARG A 53 31.03 7.97 -6.36
N LEU A 54 29.81 7.51 -6.07
CA LEU A 54 29.09 6.63 -7.00
C LEU A 54 28.85 7.30 -8.37
N LYS A 55 28.59 8.61 -8.41
CA LYS A 55 28.49 9.36 -9.66
C LYS A 55 29.81 9.35 -10.44
N GLU A 56 30.91 9.65 -9.77
CA GLU A 56 32.26 9.61 -10.35
C GLU A 56 32.58 8.21 -10.89
N ASP A 57 32.35 7.17 -10.10
CA ASP A 57 32.55 5.76 -10.50
C ASP A 57 31.73 5.39 -11.74
N ILE A 58 30.45 5.81 -11.82
CA ILE A 58 29.59 5.55 -12.99
C ILE A 58 30.10 6.28 -14.24
N ILE A 59 30.54 7.53 -14.11
CA ILE A 59 31.15 8.30 -15.21
C ILE A 59 32.43 7.58 -15.71
N GLU A 60 33.18 6.98 -14.80
CA GLU A 60 34.37 6.19 -15.12
C GLU A 60 34.06 4.80 -15.69
N GLY A 61 32.78 4.41 -15.77
CA GLY A 61 32.37 3.14 -16.37
C GLY A 61 32.25 1.98 -15.38
N ALA A 62 32.17 2.25 -14.07
CA ALA A 62 32.00 1.22 -13.06
C ALA A 62 30.73 0.40 -13.30
N LEU A 63 30.85 -0.92 -13.15
CA LEU A 63 29.72 -1.83 -13.19
C LEU A 63 28.94 -1.69 -11.88
N LEU A 64 27.66 -1.37 -12.00
CA LEU A 64 26.75 -1.32 -10.85
C LEU A 64 26.30 -2.74 -10.46
N PRO A 65 25.97 -2.97 -9.18
CA PRO A 65 25.22 -4.15 -8.79
C PRO A 65 23.92 -4.27 -9.63
N SER A 66 23.40 -5.48 -9.76
CA SER A 66 22.22 -5.75 -10.61
C SER A 66 20.99 -4.96 -10.15
N ILE A 67 20.21 -4.49 -11.12
CA ILE A 67 18.93 -3.82 -10.86
C ILE A 67 17.83 -4.85 -11.00
N THR A 68 17.01 -4.98 -9.97
CA THR A 68 15.91 -5.96 -9.93
C THR A 68 14.63 -5.29 -10.40
N LEU A 69 13.97 -5.91 -11.37
CA LEU A 69 12.80 -5.41 -12.08
C LEU A 69 11.66 -6.42 -11.96
N SER A 70 10.46 -5.93 -11.68
CA SER A 70 9.21 -6.69 -11.76
C SER A 70 8.61 -6.47 -13.13
N VAL A 71 8.28 -7.55 -13.84
CA VAL A 71 7.44 -7.45 -15.04
C VAL A 71 6.00 -7.17 -14.61
N LYS A 72 5.34 -6.20 -15.28
CA LYS A 72 3.94 -5.87 -14.99
C LYS A 72 3.04 -7.10 -15.11
N HIS A 73 2.18 -7.31 -14.13
CA HIS A 73 1.34 -8.50 -13.96
C HIS A 73 0.66 -8.96 -15.27
N HIS A 74 0.00 -8.05 -15.98
CA HIS A 74 -0.74 -8.35 -17.21
C HIS A 74 0.15 -8.78 -18.40
N LEU A 75 1.48 -8.58 -18.32
CA LEU A 75 2.45 -8.97 -19.34
C LEU A 75 3.16 -10.30 -19.02
N VAL A 76 3.10 -10.75 -17.76
CA VAL A 76 3.88 -11.89 -17.26
C VAL A 76 3.61 -13.15 -18.07
N GLU A 77 2.34 -13.54 -18.25
CA GLU A 77 1.99 -14.76 -18.98
C GLU A 77 2.50 -14.75 -20.42
N ASN A 78 2.38 -13.62 -21.11
CA ASN A 78 2.82 -13.48 -22.49
C ASN A 78 4.35 -13.64 -22.61
N ILE A 79 5.08 -13.05 -21.68
CA ILE A 79 6.54 -13.13 -21.68
C ILE A 79 7.01 -14.54 -21.28
N ILE A 80 6.36 -15.21 -20.32
CA ILE A 80 6.65 -16.61 -19.96
C ILE A 80 6.50 -17.52 -21.18
N ARG A 81 5.45 -17.34 -22.00
CA ARG A 81 5.25 -18.13 -23.24
C ARG A 81 6.36 -17.93 -24.27
N SER A 82 7.08 -16.82 -24.19
CA SER A 82 8.20 -16.50 -25.07
C SER A 82 9.54 -17.08 -24.59
N ILE A 83 9.58 -17.72 -23.41
CA ILE A 83 10.78 -18.41 -22.93
C ILE A 83 11.18 -19.52 -23.91
N GLY A 84 12.43 -19.46 -24.38
CA GLY A 84 12.94 -20.32 -25.45
C GLY A 84 13.06 -19.63 -26.81
N ASN A 85 12.47 -18.45 -26.97
CA ASN A 85 12.70 -17.57 -28.12
C ASN A 85 13.36 -16.26 -27.67
N GLU A 86 14.70 -16.23 -27.74
CA GLU A 86 15.52 -15.11 -27.27
C GLU A 86 15.16 -13.79 -27.94
N LYS A 87 14.88 -13.80 -29.24
CA LYS A 87 14.51 -12.57 -29.99
C LYS A 87 13.18 -11.98 -29.52
N ASP A 88 12.21 -12.84 -29.22
CA ASP A 88 10.91 -12.38 -28.72
C ASP A 88 11.02 -11.87 -27.29
N LEU A 89 11.78 -12.56 -26.42
CA LEU A 89 12.07 -12.06 -25.08
C LEU A 89 12.77 -10.70 -25.11
N GLU A 90 13.80 -10.54 -25.93
CA GLU A 90 14.51 -9.27 -26.07
C GLU A 90 13.59 -8.14 -26.52
N ARG A 91 12.73 -8.40 -27.50
CA ARG A 91 11.73 -7.42 -27.97
C ARG A 91 10.76 -7.02 -26.86
N LEU A 92 10.22 -8.00 -26.12
CA LEU A 92 9.23 -7.75 -25.07
C LEU A 92 9.85 -7.02 -23.88
N LEU A 93 10.97 -7.52 -23.36
CA LEU A 93 11.62 -7.00 -22.14
C LEU A 93 12.32 -5.65 -22.33
N SER A 94 12.66 -5.31 -23.58
CA SER A 94 13.29 -4.03 -23.92
C SER A 94 12.28 -2.92 -24.26
N SER A 95 10.98 -3.20 -24.18
CA SER A 95 9.93 -2.20 -24.43
C SER A 95 9.75 -1.28 -23.22
N ASN A 96 9.30 -0.04 -23.47
CA ASN A 96 9.05 0.93 -22.40
C ASN A 96 7.78 0.55 -21.61
N GLY A 97 7.81 0.71 -20.29
CA GLY A 97 6.64 0.55 -19.43
C GLY A 97 6.29 -0.90 -19.11
N VAL A 98 7.18 -1.84 -19.41
CA VAL A 98 6.99 -3.28 -19.15
C VAL A 98 7.38 -3.71 -17.74
N VAL A 99 8.05 -2.84 -16.99
CA VAL A 99 8.59 -3.15 -15.66
C VAL A 99 8.37 -2.05 -14.64
N ASP A 100 8.33 -2.47 -13.37
CA ASP A 100 8.51 -1.64 -12.18
C ASP A 100 9.86 -1.97 -11.51
N ILE A 101 10.51 -0.99 -10.87
CA ILE A 101 11.80 -1.19 -10.19
C ILE A 101 11.56 -1.76 -8.79
N LEU A 102 12.02 -2.98 -8.53
CA LEU A 102 11.96 -3.62 -7.20
C LEU A 102 13.16 -3.26 -6.32
N ASP A 103 14.36 -3.25 -6.90
CA ASP A 103 15.58 -2.79 -6.26
C ASP A 103 16.45 -2.04 -7.28
N GLY A 104 17.16 -1.01 -6.82
CA GLY A 104 18.07 -0.22 -7.63
C GLY A 104 17.61 1.19 -7.96
N LEU A 105 16.55 1.69 -7.33
CA LEU A 105 16.03 3.02 -7.62
C LEU A 105 17.05 4.16 -7.47
N GLN A 106 17.84 4.19 -6.38
CA GLN A 106 18.82 5.27 -6.20
C GLN A 106 19.90 5.23 -7.29
N ARG A 107 20.24 4.03 -7.80
CA ARG A 107 21.11 3.86 -8.97
C ARG A 107 20.43 4.43 -10.21
N THR A 108 19.15 4.16 -10.43
CA THR A 108 18.36 4.72 -11.53
C THR A 108 18.30 6.25 -11.49
N TYR A 109 18.06 6.87 -10.32
CA TYR A 109 18.09 8.33 -10.18
C TYR A 109 19.44 8.92 -10.57
N ILE A 110 20.54 8.30 -10.14
CA ILE A 110 21.88 8.78 -10.47
C ILE A 110 22.16 8.65 -11.96
N LEU A 111 21.79 7.52 -12.58
CA LEU A 111 21.92 7.35 -14.03
C LEU A 111 21.13 8.41 -14.80
N ASN A 112 19.89 8.68 -14.37
CA ASN A 112 19.07 9.72 -14.98
C ASN A 112 19.66 11.12 -14.78
N ASP A 113 20.10 11.46 -13.57
CA ASP A 113 20.77 12.75 -13.28
C ASP A 113 21.97 12.97 -14.20
N LEU A 114 22.80 11.93 -14.40
CA LEU A 114 23.99 11.99 -15.23
C LEU A 114 23.60 12.23 -16.70
N LYS A 115 22.60 11.49 -17.20
CA LYS A 115 22.04 11.68 -18.55
C LYS A 115 21.50 13.10 -18.75
N GLU A 116 20.70 13.60 -17.80
CA GLU A 116 20.15 14.96 -17.84
C GLU A 116 21.23 16.06 -17.75
N SER A 117 22.33 15.78 -17.05
CA SER A 117 23.50 16.66 -16.97
C SER A 117 24.37 16.63 -18.23
N GLY A 118 23.99 15.86 -19.26
CA GLY A 118 24.72 15.76 -20.53
C GLY A 118 25.91 14.80 -20.50
N VAL A 119 26.05 13.96 -19.48
CA VAL A 119 27.10 12.94 -19.44
C VAL A 119 26.83 11.88 -20.52
N VAL A 120 27.85 11.59 -21.31
CA VAL A 120 27.86 10.48 -22.26
C VAL A 120 28.49 9.27 -21.55
N PHE A 121 27.73 8.19 -21.40
CA PHE A 121 28.24 6.95 -20.82
C PHE A 121 29.30 6.34 -21.72
N LYS A 122 30.25 5.59 -21.13
CA LYS A 122 31.35 5.00 -21.90
C LYS A 122 30.82 3.97 -22.89
N GLU A 123 31.49 3.86 -24.04
CA GLU A 123 31.20 2.82 -25.01
C GLU A 123 31.38 1.43 -24.35
N ASN A 124 30.41 0.54 -24.56
CA ASN A 124 30.31 -0.79 -23.92
C ASN A 124 30.05 -0.79 -22.41
N GLN A 125 29.75 0.35 -21.78
CA GLN A 125 29.23 0.35 -20.42
C GLN A 125 27.85 -0.32 -20.39
N THR A 126 27.67 -1.29 -19.48
CA THR A 126 26.43 -2.05 -19.39
C THR A 126 25.98 -2.24 -17.95
N LEU A 127 24.68 -2.44 -17.79
CA LEU A 127 24.01 -2.78 -16.54
C LEU A 127 23.55 -4.24 -16.60
N LEU A 128 23.56 -4.89 -15.43
CA LEU A 128 22.93 -6.19 -15.23
C LEU A 128 21.53 -5.97 -14.70
N LEU A 129 20.54 -6.58 -15.35
CA LEU A 129 19.13 -6.46 -15.03
C LEU A 129 18.57 -7.85 -14.71
N GLU A 130 17.77 -7.93 -13.65
CA GLU A 130 17.06 -9.14 -13.23
C GLU A 130 15.56 -8.93 -13.41
N TYR A 131 14.97 -9.54 -14.43
CA TYR A 131 13.54 -9.46 -14.70
C TYR A 131 12.81 -10.62 -14.02
N TRP A 132 11.95 -10.29 -13.06
CA TRP A 132 11.11 -11.25 -12.35
C TRP A 132 9.73 -11.33 -13.00
N LEU A 133 9.38 -12.53 -13.44
CA LEU A 133 8.11 -12.86 -14.09
C LEU A 133 7.18 -13.52 -13.07
N GLU A 134 6.72 -12.71 -12.11
CA GLU A 134 5.86 -13.19 -11.03
C GLU A 134 4.41 -12.75 -11.26
N PRO A 135 3.48 -13.69 -11.56
CA PRO A 135 2.07 -13.34 -11.67
C PRO A 135 1.44 -13.03 -10.31
N SER A 136 1.88 -13.64 -9.22
CA SER A 136 1.32 -13.45 -7.90
C SER A 136 2.01 -12.33 -7.14
N LEU A 137 1.30 -11.23 -6.93
CA LEU A 137 1.84 -10.09 -6.20
C LEU A 137 2.37 -10.50 -4.82
N SER A 138 1.68 -11.37 -4.11
CA SER A 138 2.09 -11.83 -2.79
C SER A 138 3.48 -12.47 -2.75
N LYS A 139 3.90 -13.12 -3.83
CA LYS A 139 5.23 -13.72 -3.96
C LYS A 139 6.28 -12.66 -4.24
N LEU A 140 5.90 -11.65 -5.00
CA LEU A 140 6.71 -10.46 -5.24
C LEU A 140 6.89 -9.64 -3.95
N ILE A 141 5.85 -9.54 -3.11
CA ILE A 141 5.88 -8.99 -1.74
C ILE A 141 6.92 -9.71 -0.90
N TYR A 142 6.79 -11.04 -0.80
CA TYR A 142 7.71 -11.88 -0.05
C TYR A 142 9.16 -11.63 -0.49
N ARG A 143 9.40 -11.48 -1.79
CA ARG A 143 10.75 -11.22 -2.30
C ARG A 143 11.27 -9.83 -1.95
N MET A 144 10.45 -8.78 -2.04
CA MET A 144 10.86 -7.43 -1.61
C MET A 144 11.22 -7.39 -0.12
N ILE A 145 10.50 -8.16 0.70
CA ILE A 145 10.74 -8.33 2.13
C ILE A 145 12.09 -9.05 2.37
N VAL A 146 12.33 -10.17 1.68
CA VAL A 146 13.53 -11.01 1.86
C VAL A 146 14.80 -10.42 1.26
N LEU A 147 14.71 -9.75 0.11
CA LEU A 147 15.87 -9.11 -0.54
C LEU A 147 16.46 -7.97 0.29
N ASN A 148 15.67 -7.39 1.21
CA ASN A 148 16.10 -6.33 2.11
C ASN A 148 16.66 -6.84 3.45
N SER A 149 16.61 -8.15 3.75
CA SER A 149 17.00 -8.77 5.04
C SER A 149 18.50 -8.73 5.37
N GLY A 150 19.32 -8.01 4.61
CA GLY A 150 20.77 -7.86 4.84
C GLY A 150 21.32 -6.44 4.70
N GLN A 151 20.46 -5.42 4.47
CA GLN A 151 20.84 -4.00 4.35
C GLN A 151 20.03 -3.15 5.36
N LYS A 152 20.28 -1.84 5.45
CA LYS A 152 19.45 -0.95 6.29
C LYS A 152 17.99 -1.05 5.84
N ALA A 153 17.19 -1.73 6.64
CA ALA A 153 15.83 -2.14 6.32
C ALA A 153 14.99 -0.97 5.79
N MET A 154 14.31 -1.24 4.66
CA MET A 154 13.24 -0.41 4.14
C MET A 154 12.05 -0.48 5.11
N SER A 155 11.36 0.63 5.37
CA SER A 155 10.21 0.60 6.29
C SER A 155 9.05 -0.22 5.71
N MET A 156 8.32 -0.96 6.55
CA MET A 156 7.16 -1.76 6.15
C MET A 156 6.13 -0.94 5.37
N ARG A 157 5.86 0.30 5.81
CA ARG A 157 5.01 1.24 5.06
C ARG A 157 5.50 1.43 3.63
N HIS A 158 6.80 1.68 3.44
CA HIS A 158 7.36 1.91 2.12
C HIS A 158 7.30 0.65 1.23
N GLN A 159 7.48 -0.53 1.82
CA GLN A 159 7.32 -1.81 1.11
C GLN A 159 5.87 -1.98 0.64
N ILE A 160 4.89 -1.73 1.51
CA ILE A 160 3.46 -1.74 1.18
C ILE A 160 3.11 -0.73 0.09
N GLU A 161 3.66 0.48 0.13
CA GLU A 161 3.35 1.50 -0.87
C GLU A 161 3.81 1.10 -2.29
N LEU A 162 4.98 0.45 -2.43
CA LEU A 162 5.44 -0.12 -3.71
C LEU A 162 4.51 -1.23 -4.21
N LEU A 163 3.96 -2.02 -3.29
CA LEU A 163 3.01 -3.09 -3.60
C LEU A 163 1.69 -2.55 -4.12
N PHE A 164 1.21 -1.45 -3.53
CA PHE A 164 -0.04 -0.85 -3.93
C PHE A 164 0.00 -0.11 -5.28
N MET A 165 1.19 0.15 -5.82
CA MET A 165 1.38 0.73 -7.16
C MET A 165 1.12 -0.29 -8.27
N SER A 166 1.66 -1.51 -8.15
CA SER A 166 1.28 -2.63 -9.04
C SER A 166 -0.18 -3.02 -8.85
N LEU A 167 -0.74 -2.79 -7.64
CA LEU A 167 -2.14 -3.08 -7.33
C LEU A 167 -3.14 -2.07 -7.88
N LYS A 168 -2.78 -0.86 -8.31
CA LYS A 168 -3.79 -0.03 -9.01
C LYS A 168 -4.36 -0.77 -10.22
N GLU A 169 -3.52 -1.53 -10.92
CA GLU A 169 -3.90 -2.37 -12.04
C GLU A 169 -4.59 -3.69 -11.61
N THR A 170 -4.46 -4.14 -10.35
CA THR A 170 -5.04 -5.41 -9.83
C THR A 170 -6.28 -5.23 -8.95
N ILE A 171 -6.30 -4.23 -8.06
CA ILE A 171 -7.43 -3.85 -7.21
C ILE A 171 -8.58 -3.30 -8.06
N SER A 172 -8.30 -2.50 -9.10
CA SER A 172 -9.38 -1.94 -9.92
C SER A 172 -10.22 -3.03 -10.61
N PRO A 173 -9.63 -4.13 -11.15
CA PRO A 173 -10.40 -5.31 -11.56
C PRO A 173 -11.17 -6.01 -10.43
N GLU A 174 -10.57 -6.17 -9.25
CA GLU A 174 -11.17 -6.86 -8.10
C GLU A 174 -12.31 -6.06 -7.44
N ILE A 175 -12.23 -4.72 -7.52
CA ILE A 175 -13.17 -3.75 -6.96
C ILE A 175 -13.46 -2.66 -8.01
N PRO A 176 -14.33 -2.91 -9.01
CA PRO A 176 -14.53 -2.00 -10.14
C PRO A 176 -14.97 -0.57 -9.77
N SER A 177 -15.55 -0.39 -8.59
CA SER A 177 -16.07 0.88 -8.09
C SER A 177 -15.01 1.76 -7.40
N ILE A 178 -13.80 1.25 -7.12
CA ILE A 178 -12.78 1.99 -6.38
C ILE A 178 -11.96 2.91 -7.30
N GLU A 179 -11.77 4.16 -6.88
CA GLU A 179 -10.88 5.11 -7.55
C GLU A 179 -9.70 5.44 -6.63
N ILE A 180 -8.49 5.09 -7.07
CA ILE A 180 -7.27 5.34 -6.30
C ILE A 180 -6.61 6.65 -6.77
N ILE A 181 -6.63 7.65 -5.89
CA ILE A 181 -6.01 8.97 -6.07
C ILE A 181 -4.53 8.85 -5.71
N THR A 182 -3.67 9.12 -6.69
CA THR A 182 -2.21 9.15 -6.47
C THR A 182 -1.78 10.48 -5.85
N GLU A 183 -0.63 10.52 -5.17
CA GLU A 183 -0.13 11.75 -4.51
C GLU A 183 0.03 12.93 -5.47
N LYS A 184 0.34 12.64 -6.74
CA LYS A 184 0.51 13.64 -7.81
C LYS A 184 -0.77 14.38 -8.16
N GLU A 185 -1.92 13.76 -7.97
CA GLU A 185 -3.20 14.35 -8.38
C GLU A 185 -3.60 15.49 -7.44
N THR A 186 -3.10 15.54 -6.20
CA THR A 186 -3.46 16.54 -5.17
C THR A 186 -4.99 16.76 -5.02
N LYS A 187 -5.80 15.82 -5.50
CA LYS A 187 -7.26 15.88 -5.49
C LYS A 187 -7.76 15.51 -4.12
N ARG A 188 -8.74 16.25 -3.61
CA ARG A 188 -9.48 15.84 -2.41
C ARG A 188 -10.49 14.76 -2.77
N ARG A 189 -10.80 13.89 -1.80
CA ARG A 189 -11.94 12.99 -1.86
C ARG A 189 -13.23 13.80 -1.93
N THR A 190 -14.00 13.63 -3.00
CA THR A 190 -15.25 14.36 -3.27
C THR A 190 -16.45 13.45 -3.45
N GLN A 191 -16.23 12.13 -3.48
CA GLN A 191 -17.26 11.10 -3.67
C GLN A 191 -16.85 9.86 -2.86
N SER A 192 -17.81 8.95 -2.64
CA SER A 192 -17.55 7.62 -2.11
C SER A 192 -16.61 6.83 -3.01
N ASN A 193 -15.99 5.79 -2.44
CA ASN A 193 -15.09 4.85 -3.13
C ASN A 193 -13.82 5.48 -3.72
N LYS A 194 -13.56 6.77 -3.48
CA LYS A 194 -12.32 7.45 -3.84
C LYS A 194 -11.39 7.53 -2.64
N TYR A 195 -10.20 6.95 -2.76
CA TYR A 195 -9.22 6.96 -1.67
C TYR A 195 -7.84 7.34 -2.17
N HIS A 196 -7.11 8.07 -1.34
CA HIS A 196 -5.68 8.24 -1.57
C HIS A 196 -4.97 6.89 -1.41
N LEU A 197 -4.00 6.63 -2.29
CA LEU A 197 -3.13 5.45 -2.20
C LEU A 197 -2.53 5.30 -0.79
N SER A 198 -2.10 6.41 -0.18
CA SER A 198 -1.57 6.47 1.18
C SER A 198 -2.53 5.92 2.24
N ASN A 199 -3.85 6.09 2.06
CA ASN A 199 -4.85 5.62 3.02
C ASN A 199 -5.00 4.10 2.95
N ILE A 200 -5.08 3.56 1.73
CA ILE A 200 -5.17 2.12 1.49
C ILE A 200 -3.92 1.43 2.05
N VAL A 201 -2.73 1.95 1.73
CA VAL A 201 -1.46 1.46 2.27
C VAL A 201 -1.46 1.49 3.80
N SER A 202 -1.82 2.62 4.40
CA SER A 202 -1.80 2.74 5.87
C SER A 202 -2.78 1.78 6.53
N SER A 203 -3.92 1.53 5.90
CA SER A 203 -4.90 0.55 6.38
C SER A 203 -4.42 -0.89 6.26
N TYR A 204 -3.75 -1.25 5.15
CA TYR A 204 -3.13 -2.57 5.01
C TYR A 204 -1.97 -2.76 6.00
N HIS A 205 -1.15 -1.72 6.21
CA HIS A 205 -0.12 -1.72 7.24
C HIS A 205 -0.72 -1.96 8.64
N ALA A 206 -1.79 -1.24 8.97
CA ALA A 206 -2.51 -1.39 10.23
C ALA A 206 -3.14 -2.79 10.36
N PHE A 207 -3.59 -3.37 9.25
CA PHE A 207 -4.08 -4.75 9.17
C PHE A 207 -2.95 -5.72 9.52
N ILE A 208 -1.83 -5.75 8.79
CA ILE A 208 -0.74 -6.73 9.04
C ILE A 208 -0.14 -6.60 10.46
N THR A 209 0.07 -5.36 10.93
CA THR A 209 0.65 -5.09 12.25
C THR A 209 -0.36 -5.23 13.38
N SER A 210 -1.65 -5.32 13.06
CA SER A 210 -2.76 -5.30 14.03
C SER A 210 -2.75 -4.07 14.94
N SER A 211 -2.17 -2.96 14.46
CA SER A 211 -1.94 -1.73 15.22
C SER A 211 -2.54 -0.51 14.52
N HIS A 212 -3.20 0.34 15.31
CA HIS A 212 -3.70 1.65 14.89
C HIS A 212 -2.68 2.77 15.14
N GLU A 213 -1.49 2.43 15.65
CA GLU A 213 -0.41 3.38 15.92
C GLU A 213 0.54 3.50 14.72
N SER A 214 0.77 4.74 14.30
CA SER A 214 1.79 5.10 13.32
C SER A 214 2.86 5.99 13.97
N ASP A 215 3.33 5.66 15.18
CA ASP A 215 4.27 6.55 15.85
C ASP A 215 5.72 6.30 15.42
N LYS A 216 6.36 7.38 14.94
CA LYS A 216 7.79 7.46 14.62
C LYS A 216 8.68 7.36 15.88
N GLU A 217 8.09 7.51 17.06
CA GLU A 217 8.79 7.51 18.34
C GLU A 217 8.95 6.11 18.94
N ASN A 218 8.12 5.14 18.53
CA ASN A 218 8.17 3.77 19.03
C ASN A 218 8.87 2.81 18.04
N LEU A 219 9.97 3.28 17.44
CA LEU A 219 10.80 2.54 16.48
C LEU A 219 11.25 1.17 17.01
N VAL A 220 11.39 1.01 18.33
CA VAL A 220 11.79 -0.27 18.94
C VAL A 220 10.64 -1.27 18.94
N ALA A 221 9.41 -0.83 19.26
CA ALA A 221 8.22 -1.68 19.19
C ALA A 221 7.84 -2.00 17.74
N GLN A 222 7.97 -1.03 16.82
CA GLN A 222 7.83 -1.26 15.38
C GLN A 222 8.87 -2.26 14.89
N LYS A 223 10.15 -2.12 15.25
CA LYS A 223 11.19 -3.10 14.89
C LYS A 223 10.89 -4.50 15.40
N LEU A 224 10.35 -4.66 16.61
CA LEU A 224 9.99 -5.97 17.17
C LEU A 224 8.77 -6.61 16.48
N ILE A 225 7.77 -5.79 16.11
CA ILE A 225 6.60 -6.25 15.33
C ILE A 225 7.01 -6.58 13.90
N ASP A 226 7.87 -5.75 13.31
CA ASP A 226 8.47 -5.97 12.00
C ASP A 226 9.23 -7.29 12.05
N GLU A 227 10.23 -7.44 12.95
CA GLU A 227 11.06 -8.66 13.15
C GLU A 227 10.23 -9.93 13.36
N GLY A 228 9.12 -9.89 14.12
CA GLY A 228 8.22 -11.04 14.32
C GLY A 228 7.27 -11.32 13.15
N SER A 229 6.99 -10.33 12.30
CA SER A 229 6.19 -10.50 11.08
C SER A 229 7.02 -11.07 9.91
N PHE A 230 8.35 -11.15 10.03
CA PHE A 230 9.27 -11.70 9.02
C PHE A 230 9.39 -13.23 9.03
N ASP A 231 8.79 -13.93 9.99
CA ASP A 231 8.73 -15.41 10.00
C ASP A 231 7.56 -15.98 9.17
N LEU A 232 6.72 -15.12 8.59
CA LEU A 232 5.59 -15.56 7.77
C LEU A 232 6.07 -16.11 6.43
N SER A 233 5.59 -17.31 6.10
CA SER A 233 5.75 -17.92 4.79
C SER A 233 5.06 -17.08 3.71
N GLU A 234 5.53 -17.25 2.48
CA GLU A 234 4.93 -16.66 1.27
C GLU A 234 3.42 -16.91 1.18
N SER A 235 2.98 -18.13 1.52
CA SER A 235 1.57 -18.48 1.58
C SER A 235 0.78 -17.68 2.61
N GLU A 236 1.38 -17.37 3.76
CA GLU A 236 0.71 -16.60 4.83
C GLU A 236 0.60 -15.11 4.49
N LEU A 237 1.60 -14.56 3.79
CA LEU A 237 1.53 -13.20 3.27
C LEU A 237 0.47 -13.08 2.16
N THR A 238 0.38 -14.09 1.29
CA THR A 238 -0.66 -14.17 0.24
C THR A 238 -2.06 -14.19 0.86
N ALA A 239 -2.29 -15.10 1.79
CA ALA A 239 -3.58 -15.24 2.45
C ALA A 239 -3.99 -13.96 3.19
N GLN A 240 -3.06 -13.29 3.88
CA GLN A 240 -3.36 -12.03 4.57
C GLN A 240 -3.72 -10.90 3.60
N PHE A 241 -3.07 -10.85 2.44
CA PHE A 241 -3.39 -9.88 1.41
C PHE A 241 -4.79 -10.12 0.81
N GLU A 242 -5.10 -11.36 0.45
CA GLU A 242 -6.43 -11.73 -0.06
C GLU A 242 -7.54 -11.47 0.97
N GLU A 243 -7.29 -11.82 2.24
CA GLU A 243 -8.20 -11.55 3.36
C GLU A 243 -8.42 -10.03 3.52
N TYR A 244 -7.36 -9.21 3.46
CA TYR A 244 -7.49 -7.75 3.49
C TYR A 244 -8.35 -7.22 2.33
N ILE A 245 -8.11 -7.68 1.09
CA ILE A 245 -8.88 -7.26 -0.09
C ILE A 245 -10.35 -7.64 0.06
N SER A 246 -10.66 -8.79 0.66
CA SER A 246 -12.05 -9.19 0.92
C SER A 246 -12.80 -8.22 1.85
N TYR A 247 -12.14 -7.71 2.91
CA TYR A 247 -12.74 -6.70 3.78
C TYR A 247 -12.71 -5.31 3.15
N LEU A 248 -11.73 -4.99 2.32
CA LEU A 248 -11.72 -3.73 1.55
C LEU A 248 -12.92 -3.65 0.61
N LYS A 249 -13.33 -4.75 -0.04
CA LYS A 249 -14.56 -4.80 -0.84
C LYS A 249 -15.80 -4.43 -0.02
N LYS A 250 -15.97 -5.05 1.17
CA LYS A 250 -17.09 -4.75 2.08
C LYS A 250 -17.04 -3.30 2.59
N PHE A 251 -15.84 -2.80 2.87
CA PHE A 251 -15.62 -1.42 3.29
C PHE A 251 -16.06 -0.41 2.22
N VAL A 252 -15.71 -0.66 0.95
CA VAL A 252 -16.10 0.19 -0.19
C VAL A 252 -17.63 0.21 -0.36
N GLU A 253 -18.29 -0.94 -0.22
CA GLU A 253 -19.76 -1.00 -0.26
C GLU A 253 -20.41 -0.18 0.85
N LEU A 254 -19.95 -0.34 2.09
CA LEU A 254 -20.42 0.44 3.24
C LEU A 254 -20.15 1.95 3.06
N ASP A 255 -18.98 2.31 2.56
CA ASP A 255 -18.62 3.71 2.31
C ASP A 255 -19.56 4.40 1.32
N ALA A 256 -19.99 3.69 0.27
CA ALA A 256 -20.97 4.21 -0.66
C ALA A 256 -22.32 4.49 0.01
N LEU A 257 -22.77 3.60 0.90
CA LEU A 257 -24.02 3.75 1.64
C LEU A 257 -23.95 4.90 2.66
N PHE A 258 -22.89 4.93 3.47
CA PHE A 258 -22.67 5.97 4.46
C PHE A 258 -22.50 7.34 3.81
N TRP A 259 -21.87 7.40 2.63
CA TRP A 259 -21.76 8.66 1.90
C TRP A 259 -23.13 9.27 1.61
N VAL A 260 -24.12 8.46 1.22
CA VAL A 260 -25.48 8.95 0.93
C VAL A 260 -26.13 9.49 2.21
N ILE A 261 -26.08 8.73 3.30
CA ILE A 261 -26.67 9.12 4.59
C ILE A 261 -26.06 10.42 5.12
N TYR A 262 -24.72 10.50 5.13
CA TYR A 262 -24.00 11.63 5.72
C TYR A 262 -23.76 12.79 4.76
N SER A 263 -24.27 12.74 3.52
CA SER A 263 -24.25 13.89 2.61
C SER A 263 -25.28 14.95 2.99
N ASP A 264 -26.35 14.55 3.68
CA ASP A 264 -27.34 15.46 4.26
C ASP A 264 -27.52 15.16 5.75
N VAL A 265 -26.75 15.88 6.57
CA VAL A 265 -26.78 15.77 8.04
C VAL A 265 -27.62 16.86 8.71
N SER A 266 -28.31 17.70 7.94
CA SER A 266 -29.00 18.89 8.47
C SER A 266 -30.00 18.54 9.58
N THR A 267 -30.83 17.53 9.35
CA THR A 267 -31.78 17.01 10.34
C THR A 267 -31.09 16.53 11.61
N LEU A 268 -30.00 15.76 11.49
CA LEU A 268 -29.25 15.24 12.64
C LEU A 268 -28.58 16.38 13.43
N GLU A 269 -28.02 17.36 12.74
CA GLU A 269 -27.39 18.53 13.36
C GLU A 269 -28.41 19.38 14.14
N GLU A 270 -29.61 19.57 13.59
CA GLU A 270 -30.70 20.30 14.24
C GLU A 270 -31.26 19.54 15.45
N GLU A 271 -31.55 18.25 15.30
CA GLU A 271 -32.12 17.41 16.37
C GLU A 271 -31.19 17.29 17.58
N HIS A 272 -29.88 17.17 17.34
CA HIS A 272 -28.89 16.95 18.39
C HIS A 272 -28.08 18.20 18.77
N ASN A 273 -28.36 19.35 18.13
CA ASN A 273 -27.64 20.61 18.31
C ASN A 273 -26.10 20.43 18.23
N VAL A 274 -25.65 19.74 17.18
CA VAL A 274 -24.25 19.39 16.93
C VAL A 274 -23.82 19.86 15.54
N LYS A 275 -22.51 20.07 15.33
CA LYS A 275 -21.95 20.31 13.99
C LYS A 275 -21.11 19.12 13.57
N LEU A 276 -21.59 18.36 12.60
CA LEU A 276 -20.93 17.22 11.99
C LEU A 276 -20.09 17.63 10.77
N GLY A 277 -20.49 18.69 10.05
CA GLY A 277 -19.73 19.22 8.90
C GLY A 277 -19.64 18.20 7.76
N ASP A 278 -18.44 17.99 7.20
CA ASP A 278 -18.21 17.03 6.10
C ASP A 278 -18.20 15.56 6.60
N ALA A 279 -19.30 15.12 7.21
CA ALA A 279 -19.47 13.80 7.81
C ALA A 279 -19.33 12.64 6.79
N GLN A 280 -19.78 12.84 5.54
CA GLN A 280 -19.63 11.90 4.44
C GLN A 280 -18.17 11.53 4.13
N ILE A 281 -17.23 12.42 4.44
CA ILE A 281 -15.79 12.17 4.23
C ILE A 281 -15.20 11.28 5.32
N TRP A 282 -15.82 11.21 6.51
CA TRP A 282 -15.24 10.64 7.71
C TRP A 282 -14.83 9.17 7.56
N PHE A 283 -15.72 8.32 7.03
CA PHE A 283 -15.52 6.87 6.98
C PHE A 283 -14.29 6.48 6.13
N GLY A 284 -14.11 7.11 4.97
CA GLY A 284 -12.94 6.92 4.09
C GLY A 284 -11.66 7.67 4.50
N SER A 285 -11.61 8.25 5.70
CA SER A 285 -10.41 8.95 6.19
C SER A 285 -9.31 7.96 6.61
N GLU A 286 -8.04 8.37 6.50
CA GLU A 286 -6.88 7.53 6.85
C GLU A 286 -6.97 6.99 8.29
N ASN A 287 -7.37 7.84 9.24
CA ASN A 287 -7.51 7.44 10.65
C ASN A 287 -8.58 6.36 10.85
N VAL A 288 -9.73 6.48 10.17
CA VAL A 288 -10.82 5.49 10.30
C VAL A 288 -10.39 4.17 9.66
N MET A 289 -9.84 4.21 8.44
CA MET A 289 -9.38 3.00 7.77
C MET A 289 -8.32 2.27 8.60
N MET A 290 -7.30 2.97 9.09
CA MET A 290 -6.27 2.36 9.95
C MET A 290 -6.86 1.71 11.21
N SER A 291 -7.72 2.44 11.92
CA SER A 291 -8.30 1.97 13.18
C SER A 291 -9.27 0.80 12.99
N LEU A 292 -10.09 0.83 11.94
CA LEU A 292 -11.02 -0.24 11.61
C LEU A 292 -10.29 -1.52 11.17
N PHE A 293 -9.36 -1.42 10.22
CA PHE A 293 -8.64 -2.60 9.71
C PHE A 293 -7.73 -3.24 10.76
N SER A 294 -7.16 -2.46 11.68
CA SER A 294 -6.46 -3.03 12.84
C SER A 294 -7.40 -3.73 13.83
N ALA A 295 -8.62 -3.20 14.06
CA ALA A 295 -9.63 -3.85 14.91
C ALA A 295 -10.14 -5.16 14.30
N ILE A 296 -10.35 -5.18 12.97
CA ILE A 296 -10.65 -6.39 12.21
C ILE A 296 -9.55 -7.43 12.41
N GLN A 297 -8.28 -7.09 12.12
CA GLN A 297 -7.21 -8.07 12.21
C GLN A 297 -7.04 -8.63 13.64
N GLN A 298 -7.16 -7.78 14.68
CA GLN A 298 -7.11 -8.28 16.06
C GLN A 298 -8.20 -9.32 16.34
N SER A 299 -9.38 -9.16 15.75
CA SER A 299 -10.46 -10.14 15.89
C SER A 299 -10.17 -11.43 15.11
N LEU A 300 -9.61 -11.32 13.90
CA LEU A 300 -9.22 -12.46 13.07
C LEU A 300 -8.12 -13.31 13.72
N LYS A 301 -7.06 -12.69 14.25
CA LYS A 301 -5.99 -13.39 14.99
C LYS A 301 -6.51 -14.17 16.21
N ASN A 302 -7.63 -13.73 16.79
CA ASN A 302 -8.28 -14.40 17.91
C ASN A 302 -9.32 -15.46 17.47
N GLY A 303 -9.37 -15.83 16.19
CA GLY A 303 -10.32 -16.80 15.64
C GLY A 303 -11.77 -16.30 15.59
N LYS A 304 -12.01 -14.98 15.69
CA LYS A 304 -13.35 -14.38 15.77
C LYS A 304 -13.87 -13.86 14.43
N LYS A 305 -13.52 -14.52 13.32
CA LYS A 305 -13.94 -14.13 11.96
C LYS A 305 -15.45 -13.96 11.82
N HIS A 306 -16.23 -14.91 12.37
CA HIS A 306 -17.69 -14.83 12.38
C HIS A 306 -18.24 -13.53 12.98
N ARG A 307 -17.58 -12.98 14.01
CA ARG A 307 -18.03 -11.74 14.65
C ARG A 307 -17.79 -10.52 13.78
N VAL A 308 -16.66 -10.50 13.06
CA VAL A 308 -16.35 -9.45 12.09
C VAL A 308 -17.40 -9.46 10.98
N ASP A 309 -17.67 -10.63 10.41
CA ASP A 309 -18.64 -10.78 9.32
C ASP A 309 -20.04 -10.34 9.76
N GLN A 310 -20.52 -10.81 10.92
CA GLN A 310 -21.81 -10.41 11.49
C GLN A 310 -21.89 -8.91 11.80
N ALA A 311 -20.83 -8.32 12.35
CA ALA A 311 -20.80 -6.89 12.64
C ALA A 311 -20.91 -6.06 11.35
N ILE A 312 -20.21 -6.43 10.29
CA ILE A 312 -20.32 -5.76 8.98
C ILE A 312 -21.73 -5.94 8.38
N GLU A 313 -22.29 -7.15 8.42
CA GLU A 313 -23.66 -7.40 7.95
C GLU A 313 -24.70 -6.61 8.74
N SER A 314 -24.48 -6.42 10.04
CA SER A 314 -25.37 -5.62 10.88
C SER A 314 -25.38 -4.13 10.46
N LEU A 315 -24.24 -3.57 10.04
CA LEU A 315 -24.18 -2.20 9.52
C LEU A 315 -24.97 -2.07 8.22
N LEU A 316 -24.82 -3.04 7.31
CA LEU A 316 -25.63 -3.09 6.08
C LEU A 316 -27.12 -3.14 6.43
N LYS A 317 -27.51 -4.00 7.37
CA LYS A 317 -28.92 -4.13 7.79
C LYS A 317 -29.46 -2.81 8.36
N ARG A 318 -28.73 -2.14 9.23
CA ARG A 318 -29.15 -0.85 9.83
C ARG A 318 -29.41 0.22 8.77
N VAL A 319 -28.54 0.32 7.77
CA VAL A 319 -28.74 1.21 6.63
C VAL A 319 -30.05 0.88 5.89
N HIS A 320 -30.32 -0.40 5.61
CA HIS A 320 -31.55 -0.82 4.94
C HIS A 320 -32.81 -0.60 5.80
N ASP A 321 -32.68 -0.71 7.11
CA ASP A 321 -33.76 -0.47 8.08
C ASP A 321 -34.03 1.04 8.29
N GLY A 322 -33.27 1.92 7.64
CA GLY A 322 -33.49 3.38 7.65
C GLY A 322 -32.82 4.12 8.80
N ASP A 323 -31.78 3.54 9.41
CA ASP A 323 -30.97 4.20 10.43
C ASP A 323 -30.29 5.46 9.85
N SER A 324 -30.56 6.61 10.46
CA SER A 324 -30.04 7.91 10.03
C SER A 324 -28.62 8.19 10.54
N ASP A 325 -28.14 7.49 11.57
CA ASP A 325 -26.79 7.65 12.09
C ASP A 325 -26.12 6.29 12.43
N PRO A 326 -25.96 5.37 11.44
CA PRO A 326 -25.45 4.01 11.70
C PRO A 326 -24.01 3.97 12.23
N LEU A 327 -23.21 5.02 11.98
CA LEU A 327 -21.86 5.18 12.53
C LEU A 327 -21.86 5.88 13.91
N GLY A 328 -23.01 6.35 14.40
CA GLY A 328 -23.11 7.05 15.68
C GLY A 328 -22.26 8.33 15.74
N LEU A 329 -22.15 9.08 14.65
CA LEU A 329 -21.26 10.23 14.53
C LEU A 329 -21.62 11.36 15.50
N VAL A 330 -22.89 11.49 15.88
CA VAL A 330 -23.33 12.46 16.90
C VAL A 330 -22.62 12.20 18.23
N ASN A 331 -22.74 10.97 18.75
CA ASN A 331 -22.09 10.59 20.00
C ASN A 331 -20.58 10.55 19.87
N PHE A 332 -20.04 10.10 18.73
CA PHE A 332 -18.61 10.13 18.47
C PHE A 332 -18.06 11.56 18.60
N ASN A 333 -18.72 12.57 18.02
CA ASN A 333 -18.27 13.96 18.10
C ASN A 333 -18.34 14.50 19.54
N GLY A 334 -19.40 14.16 20.29
CA GLY A 334 -19.53 14.53 21.69
C GLY A 334 -18.39 13.98 22.57
N VAL A 335 -18.12 12.68 22.46
CA VAL A 335 -17.03 11.99 23.18
C VAL A 335 -15.66 12.57 22.80
N LYS A 336 -15.46 12.77 21.50
CA LYS A 336 -14.24 13.32 20.92
C LYS A 336 -13.94 14.72 21.49
N LEU A 337 -14.92 15.63 21.51
CA LEU A 337 -14.77 16.97 22.11
C LEU A 337 -14.45 16.90 23.61
N GLY A 338 -15.07 15.97 24.35
CA GLY A 338 -14.81 15.77 25.78
C GLY A 338 -13.36 15.37 26.10
N GLN A 339 -12.81 14.42 25.35
CA GLN A 339 -11.43 13.93 25.54
C GLN A 339 -10.34 14.93 25.11
N PHE A 340 -10.66 15.83 24.19
CA PHE A 340 -9.71 16.77 23.59
C PHE A 340 -9.41 18.02 24.39
N SER A 341 -10.15 18.28 25.46
CA SER A 341 -9.90 19.44 26.32
C SER A 341 -8.57 19.37 27.10
N LYS A 342 -7.79 18.27 27.03
CA LYS A 342 -6.68 18.01 27.99
C LYS A 342 -5.36 17.39 27.47
N LYS A 343 -5.11 17.09 26.18
CA LYS A 343 -3.91 16.29 25.79
C LYS A 343 -3.21 16.66 24.46
N ALA A 344 -1.90 16.45 24.41
CA ALA A 344 -0.97 16.88 23.36
C ALA A 344 -0.81 15.95 22.13
N ASN A 345 -1.62 14.91 21.94
CA ASN A 345 -1.52 14.01 20.77
C ASN A 345 -2.91 13.63 20.22
N MET A 346 -3.52 14.60 19.52
CA MET A 346 -4.90 14.53 19.03
C MET A 346 -5.14 13.39 18.02
N GLY A 347 -4.16 13.14 17.14
CA GLY A 347 -4.26 12.08 16.13
C GLY A 347 -4.26 10.69 16.77
N PHE A 348 -3.39 10.45 17.74
CA PHE A 348 -3.33 9.19 18.48
C PHE A 348 -4.64 8.91 19.25
N ILE A 349 -5.12 9.89 20.01
CA ILE A 349 -6.35 9.74 20.81
C ILE A 349 -7.55 9.41 19.91
N THR A 350 -7.66 10.12 18.78
CA THR A 350 -8.73 9.87 17.80
C THR A 350 -8.66 8.43 17.26
N ARG A 351 -7.47 7.97 16.83
CA ARG A 351 -7.32 6.60 16.31
C ARG A 351 -7.60 5.55 17.35
N LYS A 352 -7.16 5.76 18.60
CA LYS A 352 -7.43 4.85 19.71
C LYS A 352 -8.93 4.75 20.00
N LEU A 353 -9.63 5.87 20.07
CA LEU A 353 -11.09 5.90 20.27
C LEU A 353 -11.81 5.13 19.16
N ILE A 354 -11.49 5.41 17.89
CA ILE A 354 -12.10 4.73 16.74
C ILE A 354 -11.81 3.22 16.80
N HIS A 355 -10.55 2.84 17.06
CA HIS A 355 -10.14 1.44 17.11
C HIS A 355 -10.89 0.68 18.21
N THR A 356 -10.92 1.23 19.43
CA THR A 356 -11.61 0.60 20.55
C THR A 356 -13.11 0.52 20.29
N GLY A 357 -13.76 1.56 19.77
CA GLY A 357 -15.20 1.51 19.52
C GLY A 357 -15.59 0.49 18.45
N PHE A 358 -14.83 0.39 17.35
CA PHE A 358 -15.06 -0.69 16.37
C PHE A 358 -14.75 -2.07 16.94
N LYS A 359 -13.75 -2.20 17.82
CA LYS A 359 -13.44 -3.46 18.49
C LYS A 359 -14.58 -3.90 19.41
N GLU A 360 -15.19 -2.98 20.16
CA GLU A 360 -16.37 -3.25 20.98
C GLU A 360 -17.57 -3.65 20.11
N PHE A 361 -17.83 -2.91 19.04
CA PHE A 361 -18.86 -3.24 18.06
C PHE A 361 -18.70 -4.65 17.47
N ILE A 362 -17.48 -5.00 17.04
CA ILE A 362 -17.15 -6.35 16.55
C ILE A 362 -17.27 -7.38 17.67
N ARG A 363 -16.90 -7.05 18.91
CA ARG A 363 -16.99 -7.99 20.04
C ARG A 363 -18.42 -8.47 20.26
N GLU A 364 -19.38 -7.56 20.13
CA GLU A 364 -20.83 -7.79 20.27
C GLU A 364 -21.51 -8.16 18.94
N CYS A 365 -20.76 -8.56 17.91
CA CYS A 365 -21.31 -8.94 16.59
C CYS A 365 -22.21 -7.87 15.94
N GLY A 366 -22.03 -6.60 16.32
CA GLY A 366 -22.84 -5.48 15.86
C GLY A 366 -24.25 -5.36 16.46
N GLU A 367 -24.56 -6.14 17.51
CA GLU A 367 -25.80 -6.02 18.27
C GLU A 367 -25.89 -4.65 18.97
N THR A 368 -24.81 -4.24 19.63
CA THR A 368 -24.67 -2.90 20.22
C THR A 368 -24.43 -1.88 19.11
N HIS A 369 -25.19 -0.78 19.10
CA HIS A 369 -25.04 0.25 18.08
C HIS A 369 -23.78 1.09 18.34
N LEU A 370 -23.13 1.60 17.28
CA LEU A 370 -21.86 2.34 17.39
C LEU A 370 -21.96 3.59 18.28
N ASN A 371 -23.12 4.25 18.30
CA ASN A 371 -23.42 5.37 19.22
C ASN A 371 -23.19 5.03 20.71
N GLU A 372 -23.36 3.76 21.12
CA GLU A 372 -23.14 3.25 22.47
C GLU A 372 -21.71 2.72 22.64
N CYS A 373 -21.08 2.25 21.56
CA CYS A 373 -19.69 1.82 21.57
C CYS A 373 -18.71 2.99 21.78
N TRP A 374 -19.01 4.20 21.29
CA TRP A 374 -18.08 5.34 21.42
C TRP A 374 -17.85 5.79 22.86
N PRO A 375 -18.89 5.93 23.72
CA PRO A 375 -18.69 6.19 25.15
C PRO A 375 -17.88 5.09 25.85
N LEU A 376 -18.18 3.82 25.60
CA LEU A 376 -17.46 2.68 26.19
C LEU A 376 -15.98 2.67 25.79
N ALA A 377 -15.68 3.10 24.56
CA ALA A 377 -14.32 3.21 24.06
C ALA A 377 -13.52 4.38 24.64
N ALA A 378 -14.19 5.30 25.32
CA ALA A 378 -13.60 6.52 25.87
C ALA A 378 -13.24 6.42 27.36
N GLU A 379 -13.80 5.42 28.06
CA GLU A 379 -13.42 4.98 29.39
C GLU A 379 -12.06 4.26 29.37
#